data_AF-A0A9W4KYT4-F1
#
_entry.id   AF-A0A9W4KYT4-F1
#
_cell.length_a   1.000
_cell.length_b   1.000
_cell.length_c   1.000
_cell.angle_alpha   90.00
_cell.angle_beta   90.00
_cell.angle_gamma   90.00
#
_symmetry.space_group_name_H-M   'P 1'
#
loop_
_entity.id
_entity.type
_entity.pdbx_description
1 polymer ?
#
loop_
_entity_poly.entity_id
_entity_poly.type
_entity_poly.pdbx_seq_one_letter_code
_entity_poly.pdbx_strand_id
1 'polypeptide(L)' 'MKKPYLIAEILLRRGMSDYVIKEVTALEECELFLLKRKWGLYDRKTGA' A
#
# COMPACT_ATOMS: atom_id res chain seq x y z
N MET A 1 -13.21 6.58 -4.39
CA MET A 1 -11.91 5.88 -4.55
C MET A 1 -12.10 4.72 -5.52
N LYS A 2 -11.16 4.48 -6.44
CA LYS A 2 -11.25 3.30 -7.32
C LYS A 2 -11.10 2.03 -6.46
N LYS A 3 -11.79 0.95 -6.85
CA LYS A 3 -11.82 -0.34 -6.14
C LYS A 3 -10.43 -0.89 -5.76
N PRO A 4 -9.37 -0.79 -6.60
CA PRO A 4 -8.03 -1.28 -6.25
C PRO A 4 -7.43 -0.64 -5.00
N TYR A 5 -7.61 0.68 -4.81
CA TYR A 5 -7.07 1.37 -3.63
C TYR A 5 -7.75 0.93 -2.34
N LEU A 6 -9.08 0.71 -2.36
CA LEU A 6 -9.79 0.22 -1.19
C LEU A 6 -9.28 -1.16 -0.76
N ILE A 7 -9.03 -2.04 -1.74
CA ILE A 7 -8.46 -3.38 -1.49
C ILE A 7 -7.03 -3.24 -0.94
N ALA A 8 -6.19 -2.39 -1.54
CA ALA A 8 -4.84 -2.14 -1.05
C ALA A 8 -4.81 -1.62 0.39
N GLU A 9 -5.72 -0.71 0.76
CA GLU A 9 -5.85 -0.21 2.14
C GLU A 9 -6.19 -1.32 3.14
N ILE A 10 -7.13 -2.21 2.78
CA ILE A 10 -7.50 -3.35 3.62
C ILE A 10 -6.30 -4.30 3.81
N LEU A 11 -5.57 -4.59 2.73
CA LEU A 11 -4.42 -5.49 2.77
C LEU A 11 -3.25 -4.87 3.56
N LEU A 12 -2.97 -3.58 3.37
CA LEU A 12 -1.96 -2.85 4.16
C LEU A 12 -2.29 -2.87 5.65
N ARG A 13 -3.55 -2.63 6.04
CA ARG A 13 -3.99 -2.70 7.44
C ARG A 13 -3.84 -4.09 8.05
N ARG A 14 -3.89 -5.13 7.22
CA ARG A 14 -3.65 -6.52 7.65
C ARG A 14 -2.17 -6.91 7.68
N GLY A 15 -1.26 -5.98 7.37
CA GLY A 15 0.18 -6.22 7.37
C GLY A 15 0.66 -7.05 6.18
N MET A 16 -0.10 -7.10 5.08
CA MET A 16 0.33 -7.79 3.87
C MET A 16 1.54 -7.08 3.24
N SER A 17 2.43 -7.86 2.62
CA SER A 17 3.58 -7.31 1.93
C SER A 17 3.20 -6.57 0.65
N ASP A 18 4.03 -5.61 0.25
CA ASP A 18 3.84 -4.82 -0.95
C ASP A 18 3.74 -5.66 -2.20
N TYR A 19 4.52 -6.72 -2.26
CA TYR A 19 4.48 -7.68 -3.35
C TYR A 19 3.06 -8.25 -3.52
N VAL A 20 2.46 -8.77 -2.46
CA VAL A 20 1.10 -9.32 -2.51
C VAL A 20 0.07 -8.25 -2.87
N ILE A 21 0.23 -7.04 -2.35
CA ILE A 21 -0.69 -5.94 -2.64
C ILE A 21 -0.62 -5.56 -4.13
N LYS A 22 0.59 -5.43 -4.69
CA LYS A 22 0.80 -5.14 -6.11
C LYS A 22 0.21 -6.24 -7.00
N GLU A 23 0.44 -7.51 -6.68
CA GLU A 23 -0.13 -8.65 -7.43
C GLU A 23 -1.66 -8.65 -7.42
N VAL A 24 -2.30 -8.35 -6.28
CA VAL A 24 -3.77 -8.38 -6.15
C VAL A 24 -4.45 -7.16 -6.78
N THR A 25 -3.81 -5.99 -6.69
CA THR A 25 -4.44 -4.71 -7.03
C THR A 25 -3.95 -4.11 -8.33
N ALA A 26 -2.87 -4.67 -8.92
CA ALA A 26 -2.16 -4.13 -10.07
C ALA A 26 -1.75 -2.65 -9.90
N LEU A 27 -1.60 -2.19 -8.65
CA LEU A 27 -1.12 -0.85 -8.35
C LEU A 27 0.37 -0.75 -8.64
N GLU A 28 0.77 0.38 -9.20
CA GLU A 28 2.19 0.69 -9.36
C GLU A 28 2.85 1.00 -8.01
N GLU A 29 4.18 0.90 -7.97
CA GLU A 29 4.97 1.20 -6.80
C GLU A 29 4.74 2.63 -6.27
N CYS A 30 4.64 3.60 -7.18
CA CYS A 30 4.35 4.99 -6.85
C CYS A 30 2.98 5.15 -6.19
N GLU A 31 1.96 4.43 -6.67
CA GLU A 31 0.60 4.49 -6.13
C GLU A 31 0.54 3.89 -4.72
N LEU A 32 1.21 2.74 -4.53
CA LEU A 32 1.28 2.09 -3.23
C LEU A 32 2.06 2.93 -2.22
N PHE A 33 3.14 3.58 -2.65
CA PHE A 33 3.91 4.51 -1.83
C PHE A 33 3.05 5.69 -1.35
N LEU A 34 2.31 6.34 -2.25
CA LEU A 34 1.42 7.44 -1.90
C LEU A 34 0.33 6.99 -0.92
N LEU A 35 -0.18 5.77 -1.11
CA LEU A 35 -1.17 5.18 -0.20
C LEU A 35 -0.58 4.99 1.20
N LYS A 36 0.57 4.32 1.32
CA LYS A 36 1.26 4.15 2.61
C LYS A 36 1.58 5.46 3.31
N ARG A 37 2.04 6.47 2.55
CA ARG A 37 2.33 7.81 3.06
C ARG A 37 1.08 8.49 3.60
N LYS A 38 -0.07 8.39 2.91
CA LYS A 38 -1.34 8.92 3.38
C LYS A 38 -1.77 8.29 4.71
N TRP A 39 -1.48 7.02 4.91
CA TRP A 39 -1.83 6.26 6.11
C TRP A 39 -0.81 6.36 7.25
N GLY A 40 0.29 7.10 7.07
CA GLY A 40 1.35 7.18 8.08
C GLY A 40 2.07 5.85 8.32
N LEU A 41 1.89 4.87 7.44
CA LEU A 41 2.57 3.57 7.48
C LEU A 41 4.00 3.64 6.96
N TYR A 42 4.36 4.77 6.34
CA TYR A 42 5.71 5.07 5.90
C TYR A 42 6.41 5.93 6.96
N ASP A 43 7.10 5.31 7.90
CA ASP A 43 8.00 6.01 8.80
C ASP A 43 9.36 6.20 8.10
N ARG A 44 9.80 7.46 7.93
CA ARG A 44 11.11 7.78 7.36
C ARG A 44 12.26 7.15 8.15
N LYS A 45 12.04 6.73 9.39
CA LYS A 45 13.09 6.16 10.24
C LYS A 45 13.49 4.73 9.86
N THR A 46 12.63 3.97 9.18
CA THR A 46 12.89 2.53 8.95
C THR A 46 13.27 2.16 7.54
N GLY A 47 13.24 3.07 6.56
CA GLY A 47 13.82 2.85 5.22
C GLY A 47 13.61 1.44 4.65
N ALA A 48 12.40 0.91 4.76
CA ALA A 48 12.02 -0.45 4.38
C ALA A 48 10.88 -0.42 3.37
#